data_AF-A0A0M3HMD3-F1
#
_entry.id   AF-A0A0M3HMD3-F1
#
_cell.length_a   1.000
_cell.length_b   1.000
_cell.length_c   1.000
_cell.angle_alpha   90.00
_cell.angle_beta   90.00
_cell.angle_gamma   90.00
#
_symmetry.space_group_name_H-M   'P 1'
#
loop_
_entity.id
_entity.type
_entity.pdbx_description
1 polymer ?
#
loop_
_entity_poly.entity_id
_entity_poly.type
_entity_poly.pdbx_seq_one_letter_code
_entity_poly.pdbx_strand_id
1 'polypeptide(L)'
;MTSVFTISYGEVKEITLGMAPHIVYRTIGGMLDIFFFPGPTPDDVIRQFTALVGKPAVPPYWSLGFQVIINSALTFNNFYQHLSA
;
A
#
# COMPACT_ATOMS: atom_id res chain seq x y z
N MET A 1 -4.15 -20.47 4.31
CA MET A 1 -4.46 -19.31 5.18
C MET A 1 -5.35 -18.39 4.37
N THR A 2 -6.59 -18.16 4.76
CA THR A 2 -7.53 -17.36 3.94
C THR A 2 -7.35 -15.89 4.27
N SER A 3 -7.06 -15.08 3.25
CA SER A 3 -6.99 -13.62 3.41
C SER A 3 -8.27 -12.99 2.91
N VAL A 4 -8.79 -12.03 3.68
CA VAL A 4 -9.99 -11.26 3.36
C VAL A 4 -9.54 -9.86 2.97
N PHE A 5 -9.99 -9.40 1.81
CA PHE A 5 -9.75 -8.05 1.33
C PHE A 5 -11.09 -7.34 1.15
N THR A 6 -11.16 -6.06 1.45
CA THR A 6 -12.37 -5.26 1.26
C THR A 6 -12.05 -4.03 0.44
N ILE A 7 -12.87 -3.77 -0.57
CA ILE A 7 -12.81 -2.55 -1.36
C ILE A 7 -13.94 -1.63 -0.91
N SER A 8 -13.63 -0.38 -0.60
CA SER A 8 -14.60 0.66 -0.25
C SER A 8 -14.16 1.95 -0.92
N TYR A 9 -15.05 2.59 -1.69
CA TYR A 9 -14.78 3.81 -2.42
C TYR A 9 -15.60 4.97 -1.86
N GLY A 10 -14.97 6.14 -1.73
CA GLY A 10 -15.65 7.42 -1.43
C GLY A 10 -16.06 7.65 0.02
N GLU A 11 -15.90 6.67 0.90
CA GLU A 11 -16.42 6.73 2.28
C GLU A 11 -15.37 6.36 3.33
N VAL A 12 -15.57 6.86 4.54
CA VAL A 12 -14.71 6.56 5.69
C VAL A 12 -15.04 5.18 6.25
N LYS A 13 -14.00 4.36 6.45
CA LYS A 13 -14.10 3.01 6.98
C LYS A 13 -13.27 2.86 8.26
N GLU A 14 -13.88 2.29 9.29
CA GLU A 14 -13.23 1.90 10.53
C GLU A 14 -13.06 0.36 10.58
N ILE A 15 -11.94 -0.09 11.12
CA ILE A 15 -11.61 -1.51 11.31
C ILE A 15 -11.28 -1.72 12.78
N THR A 16 -12.05 -2.56 13.48
CA THR A 16 -11.80 -2.91 14.89
C THR A 16 -11.47 -4.39 14.99
N LEU A 17 -10.40 -4.69 15.73
CA LEU A 17 -9.99 -6.06 16.08
C LEU A 17 -10.50 -6.39 17.48
N GLY A 18 -11.18 -7.51 17.64
CA GLY A 18 -11.64 -7.95 18.96
C GLY A 18 -10.74 -9.00 19.61
N MET A 19 -11.11 -9.42 20.82
CA MET A 19 -10.30 -10.28 21.69
C MET A 19 -10.25 -11.74 21.22
N ALA A 20 -11.36 -12.21 20.62
CA ALA A 20 -11.43 -13.44 19.85
C ALA A 20 -11.06 -13.13 18.38
N PRO A 21 -10.67 -14.10 17.54
CA PRO A 21 -10.34 -13.85 16.14
C PRO A 21 -11.57 -13.40 15.33
N HIS A 22 -11.89 -12.12 15.41
CA HIS A 22 -12.94 -11.47 14.65
C HIS A 22 -12.51 -10.05 14.26
N ILE A 23 -12.94 -9.65 13.07
CA ILE A 23 -12.67 -8.36 12.47
C ILE A 23 -14.02 -7.69 12.23
N VAL A 24 -14.21 -6.48 12.77
CA VAL A 24 -15.43 -5.70 12.57
C VAL A 24 -15.14 -4.58 11.59
N TYR A 25 -15.88 -4.56 10.48
CA TYR A 25 -15.84 -3.50 9.48
C TYR A 25 -17.05 -2.58 9.66
N ARG A 26 -16.80 -1.29 9.91
CA ARG A 26 -17.85 -0.27 10.00
C ARG A 26 -17.61 0.79 8.92
N THR A 27 -18.59 0.99 8.05
CA THR A 27 -18.59 2.06 7.03
C THR A 27 -19.79 2.98 7.24
N ILE A 28 -19.64 4.26 6.90
CA ILE A 28 -20.69 5.29 7.07
C ILE A 28 -21.71 5.25 5.91
N GLY A 29 -21.37 4.59 4.80
CA GLY A 29 -22.21 4.40 3.62
C GLY A 29 -21.49 3.63 2.51
N GLY A 30 -22.12 3.50 1.34
CA GLY A 30 -21.53 2.88 0.14
C GLY A 30 -21.80 1.37 -0.02
N MET A 31 -21.22 0.79 -1.07
CA MET A 31 -21.24 -0.65 -1.32
C MET A 31 -20.05 -1.32 -0.60
N LEU A 32 -20.33 -2.41 0.10
CA LEU A 32 -19.31 -3.21 0.79
C LEU A 32 -18.94 -4.42 -0.06
N ASP A 33 -17.87 -4.30 -0.84
CA ASP A 33 -17.36 -5.41 -1.64
C ASP A 33 -16.26 -6.16 -0.88
N ILE A 34 -16.57 -7.39 -0.47
CA ILE A 34 -15.64 -8.29 0.23
C ILE A 34 -15.15 -9.37 -0.72
N PHE A 35 -13.84 -9.42 -0.92
CA PHE A 35 -13.16 -10.43 -1.73
C PHE A 35 -12.42 -11.42 -0.83
N PHE A 36 -12.65 -12.71 -1.07
CA PHE A 36 -11.98 -13.81 -0.38
C PHE A 36 -10.97 -14.47 -1.32
N PHE A 37 -9.71 -14.55 -0.89
CA PHE A 37 -8.64 -15.18 -1.67
C PHE A 37 -8.14 -16.43 -0.94
N PRO A 38 -8.57 -17.63 -1.35
CA PRO A 38 -8.07 -18.88 -0.79
C PRO A 38 -6.71 -19.21 -1.42
N GLY A 39 -5.64 -19.10 -0.61
CA GLY A 39 -4.29 -19.54 -0.97
C GLY A 39 -3.72 -20.50 0.09
N PRO A 40 -3.09 -21.62 -0.30
CA PRO A 40 -2.36 -22.47 0.64
C PRO A 40 -1.12 -21.72 1.18
N THR A 41 -0.49 -20.89 0.35
CA THR A 41 0.62 -20.01 0.73
C THR A 41 0.23 -18.52 0.63
N PRO A 42 0.86 -17.64 1.43
CA PRO A 42 0.60 -16.20 1.36
C PRO A 42 1.01 -15.58 0.01
N ASP A 43 1.98 -16.18 -0.69
CA ASP A 43 2.39 -15.73 -2.03
C ASP A 43 1.26 -15.93 -3.06
N ASP A 44 0.56 -17.07 -3.00
CA ASP A 44 -0.57 -17.35 -3.88
C ASP A 44 -1.71 -16.34 -3.69
N VAL A 45 -1.95 -15.92 -2.45
CA VAL A 45 -2.96 -14.89 -2.13
C VAL A 45 -2.57 -13.56 -2.75
N ILE A 46 -1.30 -13.15 -2.61
CA ILE A 46 -0.81 -11.90 -3.20
C ILE A 46 -0.92 -11.96 -4.74
N ARG A 47 -0.58 -13.08 -5.35
CA ARG A 47 -0.71 -13.26 -6.81
C ARG A 47 -2.17 -13.15 -7.28
N GLN A 48 -3.12 -13.75 -6.56
CA GLN A 48 -4.54 -13.63 -6.86
C GLN A 48 -5.06 -12.19 -6.66
N PHE A 49 -4.62 -11.52 -5.59
CA PHE A 49 -4.94 -10.13 -5.32
C PHE A 49 -4.42 -9.19 -6.41
N THR A 50 -3.14 -9.32 -6.77
CA THR A 50 -2.50 -8.53 -7.81
C THR A 50 -3.06 -8.81 -9.21
N ALA A 51 -3.60 -10.00 -9.47
CA ALA A 51 -4.31 -10.29 -10.72
C ALA A 51 -5.65 -9.54 -10.83
N LEU A 52 -6.33 -9.29 -9.71
CA LEU A 52 -7.61 -8.56 -9.67
C LEU A 52 -7.40 -7.04 -9.70
N VAL A 53 -6.48 -6.52 -8.89
CA VAL A 53 -6.25 -5.06 -8.74
C VAL A 53 -5.31 -4.50 -9.81
N GLY A 54 -4.43 -5.35 -10.37
CA GLY A 54 -3.39 -4.97 -11.31
C GLY A 54 -1.99 -5.13 -10.70
N LYS A 55 -1.02 -5.47 -11.57
CA LYS A 55 0.39 -5.60 -11.18
C LYS A 55 1.03 -4.22 -11.01
N PRO A 56 1.84 -4.00 -9.96
CA PRO A 56 2.61 -2.77 -9.84
C PRO A 56 3.53 -2.62 -11.05
N ALA A 57 3.67 -1.39 -11.56
CA ALA A 57 4.58 -1.09 -12.65
C ALA A 57 6.02 -1.34 -12.19
N VAL A 58 6.85 -1.90 -13.09
CA VAL A 58 8.27 -2.09 -12.81
C VAL A 58 8.92 -0.69 -12.78
N PRO A 59 9.49 -0.25 -11.64
CA PRO A 59 10.15 1.05 -11.59
C PRO A 59 11.39 1.03 -12.50
N PRO A 60 11.75 2.17 -13.10
CA PRO A 60 12.96 2.25 -13.91
C PRO A 60 14.19 2.01 -13.04
N TYR A 61 15.25 1.42 -13.61
CA TYR A 61 16.42 0.95 -12.87
C TYR A 61 17.07 2.02 -11.96
N TRP A 62 17.12 3.27 -12.43
CA TRP A 62 17.66 4.40 -11.67
C TRP A 62 16.83 4.77 -10.43
N SER A 63 15.54 4.43 -10.38
CA SER A 63 14.66 4.71 -9.24
C SER A 63 14.94 3.80 -8.04
N LEU A 64 15.68 2.70 -8.25
CA LEU A 64 16.13 1.79 -7.18
C LEU A 64 17.42 2.29 -6.50
N GLY A 65 18.02 3.37 -7.01
CA GLY A 65 19.15 4.05 -6.40
C GLY A 65 18.76 4.88 -5.17
N PHE A 66 19.74 5.56 -4.58
CA PHE A 66 19.51 6.44 -3.43
C PHE A 66 18.74 7.69 -3.84
N GLN A 67 17.70 8.05 -3.08
CA GLN A 67 16.87 9.22 -3.33
C GLN A 67 17.13 10.29 -2.26
N VAL A 68 17.46 11.51 -2.68
CA VAL A 68 17.62 12.68 -1.79
C VAL A 68 16.49 13.66 -2.06
N ILE A 69 15.75 14.01 -1.01
CA ILE A 69 14.71 15.05 -1.07
C ILE A 69 15.03 16.09 0.00
N ILE A 70 15.17 17.36 -0.42
CA ILE A 70 15.47 18.48 0.47
C ILE A 70 14.30 19.48 0.38
N ASN A 71 13.68 19.79 1.53
CA ASN A 71 12.50 20.66 1.61
C ASN A 71 12.84 22.15 1.86
N SER A 72 14.11 22.49 2.05
CA SER A 72 14.58 23.84 2.35
C SER A 72 15.59 24.33 1.31
N ALA A 73 15.29 25.46 0.69
CA ALA A 73 16.17 26.09 -0.31
C ALA A 73 17.58 26.42 0.25
N LEU A 74 17.68 26.69 1.54
CA LEU A 74 18.96 26.96 2.22
C LEU A 74 19.86 25.71 2.33
N THR A 75 19.26 24.53 2.50
CA THR A 75 19.99 23.26 2.57
C THR A 75 20.31 22.71 1.18
N PHE A 76 19.49 23.04 0.19
CA PHE A 76 19.75 22.76 -1.23
C PHE A 76 21.07 23.40 -1.67
N ASN A 77 21.25 24.71 -1.46
CA ASN A 77 22.48 25.40 -1.84
C ASN A 77 23.74 24.78 -1.20
N ASN A 78 23.67 24.37 0.07
CA ASN A 78 24.79 23.71 0.74
C ASN A 78 25.12 22.35 0.11
N PHE A 79 24.13 21.60 -0.35
CA PHE A 79 24.35 20.32 -1.03
C PHE A 79 25.05 20.49 -2.39
N TYR A 80 24.73 21.53 -3.18
CA TYR A 80 25.41 21.78 -4.46
C TYR A 80 26.90 22.07 -4.29
N GLN A 81 27.26 22.82 -3.25
CA GLN A 81 28.66 23.22 -3.02
C GLN A 81 29.58 22.02 -2.69
N HIS A 82 29.02 20.90 -2.20
CA HIS A 82 29.79 19.69 -1.90
C HIS A 82 29.88 18.71 -3.07
N LEU A 83 29.10 18.92 -4.14
CA LEU A 83 29.14 18.11 -5.37
C LEU A 83 29.96 18.78 -6.49
N SER A 84 30.28 20.08 -6.37
CA SER A 84 31.03 20.85 -7.36
C SER A 84 32.53 21.01 -7.04
N ALA A 85 33.06 20.22 -6.11
CA ALA A 85 34.47 20.17 -5.72
C ALA A 85 35.07 18.79 -6.09
#